data_AF-A0A7W7HBV1-F1
#
_entry.id   AF-A0A7W7HBV1-F1
#
_cell.length_a   1.000
_cell.length_b   1.000
_cell.length_c   1.000
_cell.angle_alpha   90.00
_cell.angle_beta   90.00
_cell.angle_gamma   90.00
#
_symmetry.space_group_name_H-M   'P 1'
#
loop_
_entity.id
_entity.type
_entity.pdbx_description
1 polymer ?
#
loop_
_entity_poly.entity_id
_entity_poly.type
_entity_poly.pdbx_seq_one_letter_code
_entity_poly.pdbx_strand_id
1 'polypeptide(L)'
;MRIGSRAAVAAMALLVVATTSSPALAARRLSVSKTRGLDRAGETVTVTGRGYDVTKGIYVAFCLDNGPGVLPSPCGGGADTSGGSGASVWVSSNPPSYAEGLTIPYGKGGSFTVSLRVTRMIGDIDCAVRGCAVVTRNDHTRTADRSQDVRIPIRFAAAAGGTTTTPAPTGTVRTTAKPGTRQSAPVGPPTGRLATAAPPAATTAVALQAGEPALNRTSNATPLGHWWAIGSAFLAGALAAGVIGRIRRRGRQ
;
A
#
# COMPACT_ATOMS: atom_id res chain seq x y z
N MET A 1 6.01 -48.84 68.75
CA MET A 1 6.75 -49.05 67.47
C MET A 1 5.76 -49.33 66.35
N ARG A 2 5.67 -48.44 65.36
CA ARG A 2 5.35 -48.69 63.94
C ARG A 2 5.31 -47.33 63.25
N ILE A 3 6.47 -46.92 62.74
CA ILE A 3 6.65 -45.71 61.91
C ILE A 3 6.33 -46.14 60.48
N GLY A 4 5.24 -45.60 59.92
CA GLY A 4 4.84 -45.84 58.54
C GLY A 4 5.38 -44.73 57.63
N SER A 5 6.38 -45.06 56.82
CA SER A 5 6.98 -44.17 55.83
C SER A 5 6.03 -44.00 54.63
N ARG A 6 5.57 -42.77 54.36
CA ARG A 6 4.89 -42.42 53.11
C ARG A 6 5.93 -41.89 52.13
N ALA A 7 6.24 -42.67 51.10
CA ALA A 7 7.04 -42.21 49.96
C ALA A 7 6.18 -41.32 49.05
N ALA A 8 6.58 -40.07 48.86
CA ALA A 8 6.00 -39.17 47.87
C ALA A 8 6.73 -39.37 46.53
N VAL A 9 6.00 -39.83 45.51
CA VAL A 9 6.52 -39.91 44.14
C VAL A 9 6.25 -38.56 43.46
N ALA A 10 7.31 -37.78 43.23
CA ALA A 10 7.22 -36.55 42.45
C ALA A 10 7.28 -36.89 40.96
N ALA A 11 6.16 -36.72 40.24
CA ALA A 11 6.12 -36.84 38.79
C ALA A 11 6.66 -35.55 38.16
N MET A 12 7.87 -35.59 37.60
CA MET A 12 8.37 -34.54 36.71
C MET A 12 7.69 -34.65 35.34
N ALA A 13 6.80 -33.70 35.04
CA ALA A 13 6.25 -33.54 33.71
C ALA A 13 7.28 -32.85 32.79
N LEU A 14 7.75 -33.55 31.77
CA LEU A 14 8.65 -33.03 30.75
C LEU A 14 7.83 -32.20 29.74
N LEU A 15 7.98 -30.88 29.77
CA LEU A 15 7.33 -29.97 28.82
C LEU A 15 8.08 -30.00 27.49
N VAL A 16 7.63 -30.79 26.52
CA VAL A 16 8.16 -30.78 25.15
C VAL A 16 7.58 -29.58 24.41
N VAL A 17 8.34 -28.49 24.32
CA VAL A 17 8.01 -27.36 23.45
C VAL A 17 8.33 -27.76 22.01
N ALA A 18 7.32 -28.19 21.26
CA ALA A 18 7.45 -28.40 19.83
C ALA A 18 7.59 -27.04 19.12
N THR A 19 8.81 -26.65 18.77
CA THR A 19 9.04 -25.52 17.86
C THR A 19 8.64 -25.97 16.45
N THR A 20 7.40 -25.73 16.05
CA THR A 20 7.00 -25.83 14.65
C THR A 20 7.71 -24.72 13.89
N SER A 21 8.89 -25.02 13.34
CA SER A 21 9.53 -24.20 12.33
C SER A 21 8.62 -24.22 11.10
N SER A 22 7.68 -23.27 11.06
CA SER A 22 7.00 -22.95 9.81
C SER A 22 8.10 -22.69 8.79
N PRO A 23 8.10 -23.37 7.62
CA PRO A 23 9.02 -22.98 6.57
C PRO A 23 8.84 -21.48 6.39
N ALA A 24 9.92 -20.72 6.49
CA ALA A 24 9.86 -19.30 6.26
C ALA A 24 9.23 -19.12 4.89
N LEU A 25 7.95 -18.74 4.84
CA LEU A 25 7.34 -18.22 3.62
C LEU A 25 8.35 -17.20 3.15
N ALA A 26 8.98 -17.45 2.00
CA ALA A 26 10.04 -16.59 1.51
C ALA A 26 9.44 -15.18 1.50
N ALA A 27 9.89 -14.33 2.43
CA ALA A 27 9.26 -13.03 2.64
C ALA A 27 9.17 -12.33 1.28
N ARG A 28 8.03 -11.72 0.95
CA ARG A 28 7.89 -11.01 -0.33
C ARG A 28 9.07 -10.06 -0.46
N ARG A 29 9.73 -10.11 -1.61
CA ARG A 29 10.84 -9.22 -1.92
C ARG A 29 10.47 -8.45 -3.17
N LEU A 30 10.67 -7.15 -3.09
CA LEU A 30 10.52 -6.21 -4.18
C LEU A 30 11.83 -5.43 -4.30
N SER A 31 12.25 -5.13 -5.52
CA SER A 31 13.38 -4.24 -5.80
C SER A 31 13.06 -3.37 -7.01
N VAL A 32 13.56 -2.15 -7.00
CA VAL A 32 13.45 -1.19 -8.10
C VAL A 32 14.86 -0.83 -8.54
N SER A 33 15.14 -0.84 -9.84
CA SER A 33 16.48 -0.59 -10.40
C SER A 33 17.06 0.77 -9.97
N LYS A 34 16.20 1.76 -9.73
CA LYS A 34 16.58 3.08 -9.23
C LYS A 34 15.46 3.66 -8.38
N THR A 35 15.82 4.21 -7.22
CA THR A 35 14.85 4.80 -6.26
C THR A 35 15.16 6.25 -5.91
N ARG A 36 16.30 6.79 -6.35
CA ARG A 36 16.76 8.15 -6.02
C ARG A 36 17.34 8.82 -7.26
N GLY A 37 17.28 10.15 -7.29
CA GLY A 37 17.78 10.92 -8.43
C GLY A 37 17.05 10.60 -9.72
N LEU A 38 15.75 10.26 -9.64
CA LEU A 38 14.93 9.96 -10.80
C LEU A 38 14.72 11.22 -11.64
N ASP A 39 14.70 11.07 -12.96
CA ASP A 39 14.46 12.17 -13.89
C ASP A 39 13.04 12.74 -13.69
N ARG A 40 12.96 14.06 -13.50
CA ARG A 40 11.70 14.78 -13.31
C ARG A 40 10.83 14.78 -14.58
N ALA A 41 11.42 14.64 -15.76
CA ALA A 41 10.71 14.47 -17.04
C ALA A 41 10.05 13.08 -17.18
N GLY A 42 10.43 12.15 -16.31
CA GLY A 42 9.95 10.78 -16.26
C GLY A 42 11.03 9.79 -16.64
N GLU A 43 11.08 8.68 -15.91
CA GLU A 43 12.10 7.65 -16.04
C GLU A 43 11.44 6.27 -16.00
N THR A 44 11.91 5.34 -16.82
CA THR A 44 11.47 3.95 -16.75
C THR A 44 12.39 3.19 -15.81
N VAL A 45 11.81 2.59 -14.77
CA VAL A 45 12.52 1.74 -13.82
C VAL A 45 12.10 0.28 -14.01
N THR A 46 13.03 -0.63 -13.75
CA THR A 46 12.75 -2.07 -13.72
C THR A 46 12.38 -2.46 -12.30
N VAL A 47 11.24 -3.11 -12.14
CA VAL A 47 10.74 -3.62 -10.87
C VAL A 47 10.75 -5.14 -10.89
N THR A 48 11.45 -5.74 -9.93
CA THR A 48 11.54 -7.20 -9.80
C THR A 48 10.97 -7.64 -8.47
N GLY A 49 10.11 -8.66 -8.51
CA GLY A 49 9.47 -9.24 -7.34
C GLY A 49 9.66 -10.75 -7.23
N ARG A 50 9.56 -11.30 -6.02
CA ARG A 50 9.43 -12.74 -5.75
C ARG A 50 8.72 -13.03 -4.43
N GLY A 51 8.19 -14.24 -4.28
CA GLY A 51 7.47 -14.70 -3.09
C GLY A 51 6.01 -14.27 -3.05
N TYR A 52 5.44 -13.87 -4.19
CA TYR A 52 4.03 -13.51 -4.30
C TYR A 52 3.14 -14.77 -4.39
N ASP A 53 1.93 -14.66 -3.88
CA ASP A 53 0.88 -15.66 -4.00
C ASP A 53 0.30 -15.61 -5.41
N VAL A 54 0.68 -16.59 -6.23
CA VAL A 54 0.29 -16.68 -7.65
C VAL A 54 -1.20 -16.94 -7.87
N THR A 55 -1.95 -17.29 -6.82
CA THR A 55 -3.41 -17.47 -6.90
C THR A 55 -4.16 -16.13 -6.92
N LYS A 56 -3.45 -15.02 -6.68
CA LYS A 56 -3.99 -13.66 -6.63
C LYS A 56 -3.21 -12.77 -7.60
N GLY A 57 -3.92 -12.01 -8.42
CA GLY A 57 -3.28 -10.97 -9.24
C GLY A 57 -2.88 -9.75 -8.41
N ILE A 58 -1.84 -9.05 -8.85
CA ILE A 58 -1.36 -7.80 -8.25
C ILE A 58 -1.23 -6.69 -9.29
N TYR A 59 -1.32 -5.45 -8.82
CA TYR A 59 -0.73 -4.31 -9.50
C TYR A 59 0.65 -4.01 -8.95
N VAL A 60 1.62 -3.81 -9.86
CA VAL A 60 2.89 -3.15 -9.59
C VAL A 60 2.72 -1.70 -10.07
N ALA A 61 2.69 -0.73 -9.16
CA ALA A 61 2.25 0.63 -9.49
C ALA A 61 3.08 1.73 -8.83
N PHE A 62 3.11 2.89 -9.46
CA PHE A 62 3.67 4.12 -8.90
C PHE A 62 2.55 4.96 -8.26
N CYS A 63 2.65 5.24 -6.96
CA CYS A 63 1.58 5.87 -6.19
C CYS A 63 2.09 6.92 -5.21
N LEU A 64 1.19 7.83 -4.80
CA LEU A 64 1.41 8.68 -3.64
C LEU A 64 1.60 7.84 -2.36
N ASP A 65 2.56 8.25 -1.54
CA ASP A 65 2.82 7.72 -0.21
C ASP A 65 2.00 8.46 0.84
N ASN A 66 0.94 7.82 1.32
CA ASN A 66 0.09 8.33 2.39
C ASN A 66 0.58 7.95 3.80
N GLY A 67 1.75 7.32 3.90
CA GLY A 67 2.36 6.92 5.15
C GLY A 67 2.16 5.44 5.52
N PRO A 68 2.78 5.01 6.64
CA PRO A 68 2.69 3.64 7.12
C PRO A 68 1.25 3.22 7.42
N GLY A 69 0.87 2.02 6.98
CA GLY A 69 -0.48 1.47 7.22
C GLY A 69 -1.61 2.15 6.42
N VAL A 70 -1.32 3.21 5.67
CA VAL A 70 -2.30 3.92 4.84
C VAL A 70 -2.13 3.52 3.39
N LEU A 71 -3.25 3.27 2.71
CA LEU A 71 -3.27 2.86 1.31
C LEU A 71 -2.53 3.88 0.43
N PRO A 72 -1.49 3.46 -0.33
CA PRO A 72 -0.92 4.29 -1.38
C PRO A 72 -1.98 4.61 -2.45
N SER A 73 -2.31 5.89 -2.60
CA SER A 73 -3.31 6.38 -3.56
C SER A 73 -3.25 7.91 -3.66
N PRO A 74 -3.50 8.55 -4.82
CA PRO A 74 -3.73 7.92 -6.12
C PRO A 74 -2.46 7.30 -6.70
N CYS A 75 -2.65 6.39 -7.65
CA CYS A 75 -1.58 5.82 -8.45
C CYS A 75 -1.58 6.45 -9.85
N GLY A 76 -0.40 6.69 -10.41
CA GLY A 76 -0.21 7.37 -11.70
C GLY A 76 -0.98 6.75 -12.87
N GLY A 77 -1.22 5.44 -12.82
CA GLY A 77 -1.97 4.71 -13.84
C GLY A 77 -3.33 4.14 -13.38
N GLY A 78 -3.77 4.44 -12.16
CA GLY A 78 -5.00 3.86 -11.61
C GLY A 78 -5.00 2.33 -11.59
N ALA A 79 -6.18 1.74 -11.85
CA ALA A 79 -6.27 0.33 -12.22
C ALA A 79 -6.02 0.24 -13.73
N ASP A 80 -4.81 -0.15 -14.13
CA ASP A 80 -4.47 -0.22 -15.55
C ASP A 80 -5.08 -1.48 -16.18
N THR A 81 -6.38 -1.41 -16.47
CA THR A 81 -7.16 -2.48 -17.11
C THR A 81 -7.07 -2.45 -18.63
N SER A 82 -6.23 -1.59 -19.20
CA SER A 82 -5.92 -1.55 -20.63
C SER A 82 -4.45 -1.87 -20.92
N GLY A 83 -3.58 -1.89 -19.90
CA GLY A 83 -2.14 -2.08 -20.02
C GLY A 83 -1.39 -0.87 -20.58
N GLY A 84 -2.07 0.27 -20.77
CA GLY A 84 -1.57 1.41 -21.51
C GLY A 84 -1.01 2.55 -20.65
N SER A 85 -1.18 2.52 -19.33
CA SER A 85 -0.77 3.65 -18.48
C SER A 85 0.74 3.80 -18.37
N GLY A 86 1.47 2.68 -18.45
CA GLY A 86 2.92 2.60 -18.18
C GLY A 86 3.31 2.84 -16.73
N ALA A 87 2.43 3.41 -15.90
CA ALA A 87 2.65 3.73 -14.48
C ALA A 87 2.03 2.68 -13.52
N SER A 88 1.37 1.66 -14.07
CA SER A 88 0.91 0.47 -13.37
C SER A 88 0.95 -0.73 -14.30
N VAL A 89 1.32 -1.90 -13.78
CA VAL A 89 1.38 -3.16 -14.53
C VAL A 89 0.61 -4.23 -13.77
N TRP A 90 -0.27 -4.95 -14.47
CA TRP A 90 -1.04 -6.05 -13.90
C TRP A 90 -0.30 -7.38 -14.07
N VAL A 91 0.04 -8.01 -12.95
CA VAL A 91 0.65 -9.35 -12.93
C VAL A 91 -0.37 -10.34 -12.39
N SER A 92 -0.72 -11.36 -13.17
CA SER A 92 -1.66 -12.42 -12.77
C SER A 92 -1.43 -13.69 -13.59
N SER A 93 -1.37 -14.84 -12.93
CA SER A 93 -1.35 -16.16 -13.58
C SER A 93 -2.76 -16.75 -13.79
N ASN A 94 -3.78 -16.10 -13.23
CA ASN A 94 -5.18 -16.51 -13.37
C ASN A 94 -6.06 -15.24 -13.49
N PRO A 95 -5.91 -14.47 -14.59
CA PRO A 95 -6.69 -13.26 -14.79
C PRO A 95 -8.18 -13.60 -15.01
N PRO A 96 -9.11 -12.70 -14.65
CA PRO A 96 -10.49 -12.81 -15.09
C PRO A 96 -10.58 -12.71 -16.62
N SER A 97 -11.65 -13.23 -17.22
CA SER A 97 -11.77 -13.37 -18.68
C SER A 97 -11.59 -12.05 -19.45
N TYR A 98 -12.02 -10.92 -18.91
CA TYR A 98 -11.84 -9.60 -19.54
C TYR A 98 -10.38 -9.11 -19.56
N ALA A 99 -9.48 -9.79 -18.84
CA ALA A 99 -8.09 -9.42 -18.68
C ALA A 99 -7.12 -10.40 -19.35
N GLU A 100 -7.65 -11.40 -20.06
CA GLU A 100 -6.85 -12.26 -20.91
C GLU A 100 -6.07 -11.42 -21.94
N GLY A 101 -4.75 -11.65 -22.01
CA GLY A 101 -3.85 -10.87 -22.87
C GLY A 101 -3.42 -9.51 -22.31
N LEU A 102 -3.97 -9.05 -21.17
CA LEU A 102 -3.63 -7.77 -20.53
C LEU A 102 -2.68 -7.92 -19.34
N THR A 103 -2.56 -9.13 -18.79
CA THR A 103 -1.74 -9.42 -17.62
C THR A 103 -0.45 -10.13 -17.96
N ILE A 104 0.60 -9.87 -17.18
CA ILE A 104 1.84 -10.64 -17.22
C ILE A 104 1.72 -11.81 -16.23
N PRO A 105 1.92 -13.07 -16.64
CA PRO A 105 1.89 -14.18 -15.69
C PRO A 105 3.08 -14.12 -14.74
N TYR A 106 2.88 -14.60 -13.50
CA TYR A 106 4.00 -14.81 -12.59
C TYR A 106 4.93 -15.91 -13.11
N GLY A 107 6.22 -15.73 -12.86
CA GLY A 107 7.23 -16.79 -12.93
C GLY A 107 7.24 -17.66 -11.67
N LYS A 108 8.18 -18.63 -11.66
CA LYS A 108 8.39 -19.56 -10.55
C LYS A 108 8.51 -18.84 -9.21
N GLY A 109 7.84 -19.38 -8.19
CA GLY A 109 7.87 -18.85 -6.82
C GLY A 109 7.25 -17.45 -6.68
N GLY A 110 6.28 -17.12 -7.55
CA GLY A 110 5.62 -15.81 -7.55
C GLY A 110 6.56 -14.68 -7.95
N SER A 111 7.41 -14.93 -8.95
CA SER A 111 8.35 -13.93 -9.44
C SER A 111 7.77 -13.11 -10.59
N PHE A 112 8.29 -11.90 -10.77
CA PHE A 112 8.01 -11.07 -11.95
C PHE A 112 9.14 -10.07 -12.16
N THR A 113 9.26 -9.59 -13.39
CA THR A 113 10.07 -8.43 -13.76
C THR A 113 9.24 -7.59 -14.71
N VAL A 114 9.05 -6.31 -14.39
CA VAL A 114 8.23 -5.38 -15.17
C VAL A 114 8.91 -4.04 -15.31
N SER A 115 8.63 -3.33 -16.40
CA SER A 115 9.03 -1.95 -16.60
C SER A 115 7.92 -1.02 -16.11
N LEU A 116 8.28 -0.02 -15.30
CA LEU A 116 7.34 0.94 -14.75
C LEU A 116 7.86 2.35 -15.02
N ARG A 117 7.06 3.18 -15.69
CA ARG A 117 7.38 4.58 -15.92
C ARG A 117 6.95 5.40 -14.71
N VAL A 118 7.92 6.07 -14.07
CA VAL A 118 7.70 6.97 -12.94
C VAL A 118 7.87 8.41 -13.41
N THR A 119 6.93 9.28 -13.04
CA THR A 119 6.93 10.70 -13.41
C THR A 119 6.90 11.56 -12.16
N ARG A 120 7.40 12.80 -12.25
CA ARG A 120 7.30 13.74 -11.13
C ARG A 120 5.85 13.94 -10.67
N MET A 121 4.91 13.96 -11.63
CA MET A 121 3.51 14.25 -11.35
C MET A 121 2.64 12.99 -11.38
N ILE A 122 1.71 12.90 -10.43
CA ILE A 122 0.53 12.03 -10.47
C ILE A 122 -0.69 12.96 -10.44
N GLY A 123 -1.29 13.25 -11.61
CA GLY A 123 -2.24 14.37 -11.72
C GLY A 123 -1.59 15.66 -11.21
N ASP A 124 -2.22 16.32 -10.24
CA ASP A 124 -1.70 17.55 -9.61
C ASP A 124 -0.71 17.30 -8.45
N ILE A 125 -0.42 16.04 -8.12
CA ILE A 125 0.48 15.68 -7.02
C ILE A 125 1.93 15.68 -7.50
N ASP A 126 2.74 16.57 -6.92
CA ASP A 126 4.18 16.62 -7.17
C ASP A 126 4.96 15.66 -6.24
N CYS A 127 5.41 14.53 -6.78
CA CYS A 127 6.22 13.52 -6.11
C CYS A 127 7.68 13.93 -5.85
N ALA A 128 8.13 15.10 -6.32
CA ALA A 128 9.38 15.70 -5.85
C ALA A 128 9.20 16.42 -4.49
N VAL A 129 7.97 16.81 -4.16
CA VAL A 129 7.61 17.50 -2.91
C VAL A 129 6.96 16.52 -1.92
N ARG A 130 6.01 15.72 -2.42
CA ARG A 130 5.29 14.70 -1.68
C ARG A 130 6.04 13.37 -1.72
N GLY A 131 5.81 12.54 -0.70
CA GLY A 131 6.28 11.17 -0.72
C GLY A 131 5.55 10.36 -1.79
N CYS A 132 6.26 9.67 -2.68
CA CYS A 132 5.69 8.69 -3.59
C CYS A 132 6.53 7.40 -3.56
N ALA A 133 5.96 6.30 -4.01
CA ALA A 133 6.57 4.98 -3.95
C ALA A 133 6.17 4.10 -5.12
N VAL A 134 7.02 3.12 -5.41
CA VAL A 134 6.61 1.92 -6.16
C VAL A 134 6.02 0.94 -5.16
N VAL A 135 4.84 0.43 -5.47
CA VAL A 135 4.10 -0.47 -4.58
C VAL A 135 3.63 -1.71 -5.32
N THR A 136 3.50 -2.80 -4.59
CA THR A 136 2.65 -3.92 -4.98
C THR A 136 1.38 -3.93 -4.16
N ARG A 137 0.29 -4.36 -4.77
CA ARG A 137 -1.00 -4.55 -4.11
C ARG A 137 -1.80 -5.61 -4.83
N ASN A 138 -2.65 -6.37 -4.13
CA ASN A 138 -3.64 -7.18 -4.83
C ASN A 138 -4.48 -6.31 -5.77
N ASP A 139 -4.85 -6.90 -6.90
CA ASP A 139 -5.58 -6.21 -7.96
C ASP A 139 -7.00 -5.78 -7.53
N HIS A 140 -7.71 -5.14 -8.46
CA HIS A 140 -9.01 -4.55 -8.19
C HIS A 140 -10.11 -5.58 -7.85
N THR A 141 -9.86 -6.87 -8.05
CA THR A 141 -10.79 -7.94 -7.64
C THR A 141 -10.74 -8.21 -6.13
N ARG A 142 -9.68 -7.74 -5.43
CA ARG A 142 -9.44 -8.01 -4.00
C ARG A 142 -8.77 -6.83 -3.30
N THR A 143 -9.26 -5.61 -3.50
CA THR A 143 -8.63 -4.37 -3.00
C THR A 143 -8.42 -4.33 -1.48
N ALA A 144 -9.32 -4.96 -0.71
CA ALA A 144 -9.24 -5.05 0.75
C ALA A 144 -8.15 -6.02 1.25
N ASP A 145 -7.75 -7.00 0.45
CA ASP A 145 -6.68 -7.92 0.80
C ASP A 145 -5.32 -7.24 0.59
N ARG A 146 -4.69 -6.82 1.69
CA ARG A 146 -3.37 -6.17 1.70
C ARG A 146 -2.23 -7.14 1.91
N SER A 147 -2.49 -8.45 1.86
CA SER A 147 -1.48 -9.45 2.15
C SER A 147 -0.25 -9.27 1.25
N GLN A 148 -0.42 -8.93 -0.03
CA GLN A 148 0.66 -8.82 -1.00
C GLN A 148 1.33 -7.45 -1.11
N ASP A 149 1.10 -6.58 -0.11
CA ASP A 149 1.63 -5.23 -0.14
C ASP A 149 3.12 -5.16 0.15
N VAL A 150 3.85 -4.49 -0.73
CA VAL A 150 5.21 -4.03 -0.49
C VAL A 150 5.32 -2.59 -0.99
N ARG A 151 6.08 -1.76 -0.28
CA ARG A 151 6.28 -0.34 -0.60
C ARG A 151 7.77 -0.03 -0.68
N ILE A 152 8.20 0.59 -1.77
CA ILE A 152 9.56 1.11 -1.96
C ILE A 152 9.48 2.61 -2.25
N PRO A 153 9.82 3.48 -1.28
CA PRO A 153 9.86 4.92 -1.49
C PRO A 153 10.79 5.30 -2.64
N ILE A 154 10.40 6.31 -3.42
CA ILE A 154 11.23 6.87 -4.47
C ILE A 154 11.43 8.38 -4.30
N ARG A 155 12.49 8.90 -4.91
CA ARG A 155 12.88 10.32 -4.87
C ARG A 155 13.37 10.78 -6.24
N PHE A 156 12.77 11.87 -6.72
CA PHE A 156 13.23 12.57 -7.91
C PHE A 156 14.48 13.40 -7.61
N ALA A 157 15.27 13.67 -8.66
CA ALA A 157 16.39 14.60 -8.57
C ALA A 157 15.90 15.98 -8.10
N ALA A 158 16.78 16.70 -7.40
CA ALA A 158 16.53 18.11 -7.08
C ALA A 158 16.31 18.90 -8.38
N ALA A 159 15.56 19.99 -8.31
CA ALA A 159 15.50 20.92 -9.43
C ALA A 159 16.93 21.38 -9.73
N ALA A 160 17.33 21.38 -11.00
CA ALA A 160 18.56 22.05 -11.41
C ALA A 160 18.41 23.51 -10.97
N GLY A 161 19.17 23.91 -9.95
CA GLY A 161 19.15 25.27 -9.42
C GLY A 161 19.64 26.19 -10.52
N GLY A 162 18.71 26.86 -11.20
CA GLY A 162 19.02 28.08 -11.92
C GLY A 162 19.37 29.15 -10.90
N THR A 163 20.57 29.10 -10.33
CA THR A 163 21.13 30.24 -9.62
C THR A 163 21.54 31.24 -10.68
N THR A 164 20.57 31.93 -11.27
CA THR A 164 20.85 33.26 -11.80
C THR A 164 21.05 34.15 -10.59
N THR A 165 22.29 34.19 -10.09
CA THR A 165 22.72 35.28 -9.22
C THR A 165 22.67 36.53 -10.09
N THR A 166 21.53 37.23 -10.08
CA THR A 166 21.49 38.63 -10.51
C THR A 166 22.42 39.38 -9.57
N PRO A 167 23.52 40.01 -10.06
CA PRO A 167 24.32 40.87 -9.22
C PRO A 167 23.42 41.96 -8.65
N ALA A 168 23.37 42.11 -7.34
CA ALA A 168 22.68 43.22 -6.70
C ALA A 168 23.23 44.54 -7.30
N PRO A 169 22.39 45.49 -7.73
CA PRO A 169 22.89 46.76 -8.21
C PRO A 169 23.61 47.46 -7.07
N THR A 170 24.88 47.80 -7.30
CA THR A 170 25.66 48.69 -6.42
C THR A 170 25.01 50.06 -6.41
N GLY A 171 24.04 50.24 -5.51
CA GLY A 171 23.45 51.54 -5.22
C GLY A 171 24.45 52.38 -4.43
N THR A 172 25.25 53.18 -5.13
CA THR A 172 26.07 54.24 -4.53
C THR A 172 25.13 55.28 -3.90
N VAL A 173 24.94 55.19 -2.59
CA VAL A 173 24.26 56.23 -1.81
C VAL A 173 25.20 57.44 -1.72
N ARG A 174 24.92 58.46 -2.54
CA ARG A 174 25.55 59.78 -2.43
C ARG A 174 24.76 60.63 -1.44
N THR A 175 25.19 60.67 -0.18
CA THR A 175 24.70 61.61 0.82
C THR A 175 25.61 62.84 0.89
N THR A 176 25.15 63.96 0.34
CA THR A 176 25.66 65.30 0.65
C THR A 176 25.26 65.67 2.08
N ALA A 177 26.23 65.76 3.00
CA ALA A 177 26.03 66.25 4.36
C ALA A 177 26.77 67.57 4.59
N LYS A 178 26.02 68.58 5.03
CA LYS A 178 26.47 69.90 5.51
C LYS A 178 26.95 69.77 6.98
N PRO A 179 27.97 70.51 7.45
CA PRO A 179 28.53 70.32 8.79
C PRO A 179 27.71 71.05 9.86
N GLY A 180 27.42 70.34 10.97
CA GLY A 180 26.81 70.89 12.17
C GLY A 180 27.25 70.10 13.42
N THR A 181 28.17 70.72 14.16
CA THR A 181 28.57 70.56 15.58
C THR A 181 28.08 69.35 16.43
N ARG A 182 29.06 68.49 16.74
CA ARG A 182 29.53 67.97 18.06
C ARG A 182 28.52 67.76 19.20
N GLN A 183 28.40 66.52 19.67
CA GLN A 183 28.41 66.15 21.10
C GLN A 183 28.72 64.64 21.30
N SER A 184 29.44 64.33 22.38
CA SER A 184 30.19 63.10 22.61
C SER A 184 29.51 62.14 23.61
N ALA A 185 29.60 60.83 23.29
CA ALA A 185 29.79 59.65 24.16
C ALA A 185 28.65 59.20 25.13
N PRO A 186 28.70 57.96 25.69
CA PRO A 186 29.52 56.78 25.38
C PRO A 186 28.74 55.47 25.09
N VAL A 187 29.51 54.49 24.65
CA VAL A 187 29.21 53.10 24.28
C VAL A 187 28.63 52.25 25.43
N GLY A 188 27.59 51.47 25.12
CA GLY A 188 27.13 50.31 25.89
C GLY A 188 26.78 49.15 24.94
N PRO A 189 26.99 47.88 25.34
CA PRO A 189 26.90 46.72 24.43
C PRO A 189 25.44 46.31 24.14
N PRO A 190 25.12 45.77 22.94
CA PRO A 190 23.77 45.35 22.62
C PRO A 190 23.49 43.96 23.22
N THR A 191 22.69 43.90 24.29
CA THR A 191 21.99 42.67 24.68
C THR A 191 20.73 42.54 23.84
N GLY A 192 20.71 41.52 22.98
CA GLY A 192 19.59 41.22 22.10
C GLY A 192 18.32 40.90 22.89
N ARG A 193 17.23 41.58 22.55
CA ARG A 193 15.88 41.18 22.95
C ARG A 193 15.14 40.71 21.70
N LEU A 194 14.95 39.39 21.63
CA LEU A 194 14.12 38.70 20.65
C LEU A 194 12.71 39.32 20.65
N ALA A 195 12.26 39.76 19.48
CA ALA A 195 10.87 40.12 19.25
C ALA A 195 10.02 38.85 19.29
N THR A 196 9.18 38.72 20.31
CA THR A 196 8.12 37.71 20.36
C THR A 196 6.99 38.16 19.43
N ALA A 197 6.87 37.51 18.28
CA ALA A 197 5.73 37.70 17.39
C ALA A 197 4.48 37.08 18.04
N ALA A 198 3.42 37.88 18.15
CA ALA A 198 2.10 37.45 18.58
C ALA A 198 1.47 36.51 17.53
N PRO A 199 0.71 35.47 17.95
CA PRO A 199 -0.02 34.64 17.01
C PRO A 199 -1.21 35.39 16.40
N PRO A 200 -1.52 35.22 15.10
CA PRO A 200 -2.74 35.77 14.52
C PRO A 200 -3.98 35.01 15.04
N ALA A 201 -5.06 35.78 15.15
CA ALA A 201 -6.35 35.39 15.72
C ALA A 201 -6.98 34.16 15.03
N ALA A 202 -7.67 33.36 15.84
CA ALA A 202 -8.43 32.20 15.42
C ALA A 202 -9.55 32.57 14.44
N THR A 203 -9.48 32.01 13.24
CA THR A 203 -10.58 32.05 12.27
C THR A 203 -11.68 31.11 12.77
N THR A 204 -12.87 31.65 12.98
CA THR A 204 -14.11 30.93 13.27
C THR A 204 -14.36 29.81 12.24
N ALA A 205 -14.45 28.57 12.72
CA ALA A 205 -14.90 27.43 11.94
C ALA A 205 -16.41 27.56 11.68
N VAL A 206 -16.80 27.68 10.42
CA VAL A 206 -18.19 27.50 9.99
C VAL A 206 -18.47 25.99 10.01
N ALA A 207 -19.38 25.57 10.88
CA ALA A 207 -19.87 24.20 10.91
C ALA A 207 -20.66 23.91 9.63
N LEU A 208 -20.11 23.07 8.74
CA LEU A 208 -20.87 22.46 7.66
C LEU A 208 -21.74 21.35 8.26
N GLN A 209 -23.05 21.52 8.19
CA GLN A 209 -24.02 20.46 8.53
C GLN A 209 -23.82 19.28 7.58
N ALA A 210 -23.47 18.12 8.13
CA ALA A 210 -23.48 16.86 7.43
C ALA A 210 -24.95 16.47 7.16
N GLY A 211 -25.43 16.69 5.94
CA GLY A 211 -26.62 16.02 5.44
C GLY A 211 -26.29 14.55 5.21
N GLU A 212 -26.97 13.65 5.93
CA GLU A 212 -26.88 12.22 5.70
C GLU A 212 -27.31 11.90 4.26
N PRO A 213 -26.51 11.15 3.46
CA PRO A 213 -27.04 10.59 2.23
C PRO A 213 -28.00 9.46 2.61
N ALA A 214 -29.28 9.65 2.30
CA ALA A 214 -30.29 8.60 2.36
C ALA A 214 -29.84 7.43 1.45
N LEU A 215 -29.37 6.35 2.08
CA LEU A 215 -29.08 5.09 1.41
C LEU A 215 -30.40 4.43 1.01
N ASN A 216 -30.90 4.75 -0.19
CA ASN A 216 -31.93 3.95 -0.83
C ASN A 216 -31.31 2.62 -1.28
N ARG A 217 -31.37 1.62 -0.40
CA ARG A 217 -30.98 0.23 -0.72
C ARG A 217 -32.05 -0.39 -1.60
N THR A 218 -31.98 -0.19 -2.91
CA THR A 218 -32.70 -1.03 -3.87
C THR A 218 -31.89 -2.30 -4.11
N SER A 219 -32.18 -3.34 -3.34
CA SER A 219 -31.68 -4.69 -3.61
C SER A 219 -32.49 -5.30 -4.76
N ASN A 220 -32.01 -5.14 -5.99
CA ASN A 220 -32.44 -6.00 -7.10
C ASN A 220 -31.62 -7.30 -7.03
N ALA A 221 -32.04 -8.21 -6.15
CA ALA A 221 -31.60 -9.58 -6.19
C ALA A 221 -32.30 -10.28 -7.37
N THR A 222 -31.60 -10.41 -8.49
CA THR A 222 -32.01 -11.32 -9.56
C THR A 222 -31.89 -12.77 -9.05
N PRO A 223 -32.93 -13.62 -9.20
CA PRO A 223 -32.91 -14.99 -8.72
C PRO A 223 -32.21 -15.87 -9.75
N LEU A 224 -30.87 -15.82 -9.79
CA LEU A 224 -30.07 -16.73 -10.61
C LEU A 224 -28.94 -17.30 -9.76
N GLY A 225 -29.26 -18.29 -8.93
CA GLY A 225 -28.21 -18.94 -8.12
C GLY A 225 -28.66 -19.99 -7.12
N HIS A 226 -29.59 -20.89 -7.45
CA HIS A 226 -29.99 -22.02 -6.59
C HIS A 226 -29.83 -23.41 -7.25
N TRP A 227 -28.86 -23.57 -8.16
CA TRP A 227 -28.65 -24.85 -8.87
C TRP A 227 -27.89 -25.91 -8.07
N TRP A 228 -27.28 -25.55 -6.93
CA TRP A 228 -26.57 -26.52 -6.08
C TRP A 228 -27.46 -27.19 -5.02
N ALA A 229 -28.69 -26.71 -4.81
CA ALA A 229 -29.64 -27.29 -3.85
C ALA A 229 -30.44 -28.49 -4.40
N ILE A 230 -30.41 -28.74 -5.72
CA ILE A 230 -31.12 -29.86 -6.35
C ILE A 230 -30.23 -31.12 -6.45
N GLY A 231 -28.90 -30.97 -6.53
CA GLY A 231 -27.97 -32.09 -6.70
C GLY A 231 -27.85 -33.03 -5.49
N SER A 232 -28.04 -32.53 -4.27
CA SER A 232 -27.92 -33.31 -3.04
C SER A 232 -29.16 -34.17 -2.72
N ALA A 233 -30.33 -33.85 -3.29
CA ALA A 233 -31.54 -34.66 -3.12
C ALA A 233 -31.54 -35.92 -4.00
N PHE A 234 -30.86 -35.91 -5.16
CA PHE A 234 -30.83 -37.07 -6.07
C PHE A 234 -29.85 -38.17 -5.64
N LEU A 235 -28.74 -37.84 -4.97
CA LEU A 235 -27.79 -38.87 -4.51
C LEU A 235 -28.30 -39.69 -3.30
N ALA A 236 -29.09 -39.07 -2.42
CA ALA A 236 -29.67 -39.78 -1.27
C ALA A 236 -30.78 -40.77 -1.68
N GLY A 237 -31.59 -40.40 -2.68
CA GLY A 237 -32.68 -41.26 -3.19
C GLY A 237 -32.18 -42.53 -3.91
N ALA A 238 -31.09 -42.43 -4.67
CA ALA A 238 -30.54 -43.58 -5.41
C ALA A 238 -29.93 -44.65 -4.49
N LEU A 239 -29.34 -44.25 -3.36
CA LEU A 239 -28.78 -45.18 -2.38
C LEU A 239 -29.87 -45.93 -1.59
N ALA A 240 -30.99 -45.27 -1.25
CA ALA A 240 -32.09 -45.91 -0.55
C ALA A 240 -32.83 -46.96 -1.39
N ALA A 241 -33.04 -46.71 -2.69
CA ALA A 241 -33.69 -47.66 -3.60
C ALA A 241 -32.84 -48.91 -3.87
N GLY A 242 -31.51 -48.77 -3.94
CA GLY A 242 -30.58 -49.88 -4.14
C GLY A 242 -30.53 -50.87 -2.97
N VAL A 243 -30.60 -50.36 -1.73
CA VAL A 243 -30.58 -51.20 -0.51
C VAL A 243 -31.88 -51.97 -0.34
N ILE A 244 -33.05 -51.33 -0.56
CA ILE A 244 -34.36 -51.98 -0.44
C ILE A 244 -34.56 -53.06 -1.52
N GLY A 245 -34.08 -52.82 -2.75
CA GLY A 245 -34.13 -53.82 -3.83
C GLY A 245 -33.31 -55.08 -3.54
N ARG A 246 -32.16 -54.94 -2.86
CA ARG A 246 -31.29 -56.07 -2.51
C ARG A 246 -31.85 -56.93 -1.38
N ILE A 247 -32.52 -56.31 -0.40
CA ILE A 247 -33.17 -57.01 0.70
C ILE A 247 -34.37 -57.83 0.20
N ARG A 248 -35.19 -57.27 -0.71
CA ARG A 248 -36.34 -57.98 -1.29
C ARG A 248 -35.96 -59.19 -2.15
N ARG A 249 -34.80 -59.18 -2.83
CA ARG A 249 -34.32 -60.34 -3.62
C ARG A 249 -33.80 -61.48 -2.75
N ARG A 250 -33.31 -61.21 -1.53
CA ARG A 250 -32.85 -62.25 -0.59
C ARG A 250 -33.96 -62.96 0.17
N GLY A 251 -35.17 -62.40 0.24
CA GLY A 251 -36.33 -63.04 0.87
C GLY A 251 -37.20 -63.87 -0.08
N ARG A 252 -36.76 -64.08 -1.33
CA ARG A 252 -37.50 -64.82 -2.38
C ARG A 252 -36.70 -66.01 -2.95
N GLN A 253 -35.63 -66.41 -2.27
CA GLN A 253 -34.87 -67.63 -2.55
C GLN A 253 -35.09 -68.59 -1.39
#